data_AF-A0A7C3Q3P1-F1
#
_entry.id   AF-A0A7C3Q3P1-F1
#
_cell.length_a   1.000
_cell.length_b   1.000
_cell.length_c   1.000
_cell.angle_alpha   90.00
_cell.angle_beta   90.00
_cell.angle_gamma   90.00
#
_symmetry.space_group_name_H-M   'P 1'
#
loop_
_entity.id
_entity.type
_entity.pdbx_description
1 polymer ?
#
loop_
_entity_poly.entity_id
_entity_poly.type
_entity_poly.pdbx_seq_one_letter_code
_entity_poly.pdbx_strand_id
1 'polypeptide(L)' 'MKQTIWLYLTAMLFLGEIMGCAAVRPWEREFLADEIMRFDPDTLEAEWHLHVREVLEGGRGGFSSGGGGCGCR' A
#
# COMPACT_ATOMS: atom_id res chain seq x y z
N MET A 1 -13.93 29.48 -28.30
CA MET A 1 -14.25 29.90 -26.92
C MET A 1 -14.66 28.74 -26.02
N LYS A 2 -15.69 27.94 -26.34
CA LYS A 2 -16.05 26.76 -25.51
C LYS A 2 -14.93 25.70 -25.46
N GLN A 3 -14.34 25.36 -26.61
CA GLN A 3 -13.26 24.35 -26.73
C GLN A 3 -12.02 24.68 -25.86
N THR A 4 -11.61 25.95 -25.83
CA THR A 4 -10.49 26.42 -25.02
C THR A 4 -10.78 26.37 -23.52
N ILE A 5 -12.04 26.62 -23.11
CA ILE A 5 -12.46 26.52 -21.70
C ILE A 5 -12.41 25.07 -21.21
N TRP A 6 -12.87 24.12 -22.03
CA TRP A 6 -12.79 22.69 -21.69
C TRP A 6 -11.33 22.20 -21.56
N LEU A 7 -10.43 22.67 -22.43
CA LEU A 7 -9.00 22.36 -22.35
C LEU A 7 -8.33 22.91 -21.08
N TYR A 8 -8.70 24.13 -20.65
CA TYR A 8 -8.17 24.68 -19.40
C TYR A 8 -8.72 23.95 -18.16
N LEU A 9 -9.99 23.54 -18.18
CA LEU A 9 -10.60 22.79 -17.08
C LEU A 9 -9.98 21.40 -16.88
N THR A 10 -9.71 20.67 -17.95
CA THR A 10 -9.06 19.35 -17.85
C THR A 10 -7.60 19.45 -17.41
N ALA A 11 -6.88 20.48 -17.88
CA ALA A 11 -5.51 20.75 -17.43
C ALA A 11 -5.43 21.10 -15.94
N MET A 12 -6.39 21.87 -15.42
CA MET A 12 -6.46 22.22 -14.00
C MET A 12 -6.75 20.99 -13.13
N LEU A 13 -7.60 20.08 -13.59
CA LEU A 13 -7.93 18.84 -12.87
C LEU A 13 -6.71 17.91 -12.75
N PHE A 14 -5.95 17.74 -13.84
CA PHE A 14 -4.74 16.92 -13.84
C PHE A 14 -3.63 17.46 -12.93
N LEU A 15 -3.53 18.78 -12.76
CA LEU A 15 -2.50 19.38 -11.92
C LEU A 15 -2.74 19.13 -10.41
N GLY A 16 -3.99 18.87 -10.01
CA GLY A 16 -4.35 18.60 -8.62
C GLY A 16 -3.88 17.25 -8.09
N GLU A 17 -3.70 16.24 -8.95
CA GLU A 17 -3.35 14.88 -8.51
C GLU A 17 -1.89 14.76 -8.04
N ILE A 18 -1.02 15.66 -8.49
CA ILE A 18 0.42 15.62 -8.16
C ILE A 18 0.68 16.27 -6.78
N MET A 19 -0.27 17.03 -6.23
CA MET A 19 -0.11 17.72 -4.94
C MET A 19 -0.24 16.81 -3.71
N GLY A 20 -0.53 15.51 -3.88
CA GLY A 20 -0.69 14.58 -2.75
C GLY A 20 0.62 14.10 -2.12
N CYS A 21 1.78 14.34 -2.74
CA CYS A 21 3.06 13.85 -2.24
C CYS A 21 3.71 14.87 -1.30
N ALA A 22 3.38 14.80 -0.01
CA ALA A 22 4.04 15.61 1.01
C ALA A 22 5.40 14.97 1.40
N ALA A 23 6.48 15.73 1.29
CA ALA A 23 7.80 15.32 1.76
C ALA A 23 7.85 15.40 3.30
N VAL A 24 7.49 14.30 3.96
CA VAL A 24 7.52 14.15 5.42
C VAL A 24 8.94 13.79 5.88
N ARG A 25 9.45 14.45 6.92
CA ARG A 25 10.80 14.23 7.45
C ARG A 25 10.87 12.85 8.13
N PRO A 26 12.03 12.16 8.12
CA PRO A 26 12.11 10.77 8.60
C PRO A 26 11.57 10.55 10.03
N TRP A 27 11.78 11.49 10.94
CA TRP A 27 11.32 11.42 12.33
C TRP A 27 9.83 11.70 12.52
N GLU A 28 9.15 12.33 11.54
CA GLU A 28 7.69 12.53 11.57
C GLU A 28 6.93 11.24 11.21
N ARG A 29 7.64 10.20 10.75
CA ARG A 29 7.07 8.89 10.40
C ARG A 29 7.01 7.91 11.57
N GLU A 30 7.48 8.28 12.76
CA GLU A 30 7.53 7.35 13.91
C GLU A 30 6.15 6.81 14.29
N PHE A 31 5.09 7.64 14.17
CA PHE A 31 3.72 7.24 14.48
C PHE A 31 3.14 6.22 13.50
N LEU A 32 3.73 6.08 12.30
CA LEU A 32 3.29 5.12 11.28
C LEU A 32 3.97 3.75 11.44
N ALA A 33 4.94 3.62 12.33
CA ALA A 33 5.71 2.40 12.56
C ALA A 33 5.40 1.75 13.93
N ASP A 34 4.26 2.09 14.53
CA ASP A 34 3.80 1.47 15.78
C ASP A 34 3.62 -0.05 15.56
N GLU A 35 4.04 -0.84 16.55
CA GLU A 35 3.99 -2.30 16.50
C GLU A 35 2.55 -2.81 16.33
N ILE A 36 1.56 -2.07 16.85
CA ILE A 36 0.13 -2.39 16.66
C ILE A 36 -0.32 -2.31 15.21
N MET A 37 0.40 -1.57 14.36
CA MET A 37 0.09 -1.41 12.93
C MET A 37 0.84 -2.44 12.06
N ARG A 38 1.63 -3.34 12.65
CA ARG A 38 2.30 -4.40 11.90
C ARG A 38 1.29 -5.41 11.39
N PHE A 39 1.34 -5.66 10.08
CA PHE A 39 0.74 -6.85 9.51
C PHE A 39 1.51 -8.06 10.05
N ASP A 40 0.77 -9.02 10.62
CA ASP A 40 1.31 -10.27 11.15
C ASP A 40 2.46 -10.07 12.17
N PRO A 41 2.15 -9.54 13.38
CA PRO A 41 3.17 -9.27 14.39
C PRO A 41 3.93 -10.53 14.83
N ASP A 42 3.24 -11.68 14.85
CA ASP A 42 3.83 -13.00 15.07
C ASP A 42 3.95 -13.75 13.74
N THR A 43 5.18 -13.90 13.26
CA THR A 43 5.48 -14.59 12.01
C THR A 43 5.16 -16.08 12.07
N LEU A 44 5.29 -16.72 13.24
CA LEU A 44 5.02 -18.15 13.41
C LEU A 44 3.51 -18.42 13.30
N GLU A 45 2.70 -17.59 13.95
CA GLU A 45 1.25 -17.70 13.85
C GLU A 45 0.77 -17.43 12.41
N ALA A 46 1.32 -16.42 11.75
CA ALA A 46 0.98 -16.09 10.37
C ALA A 46 1.33 -17.22 9.39
N GLU A 47 2.51 -17.83 9.51
CA GLU A 47 2.90 -19.01 8.71
C GLU A 47 1.95 -20.19 8.94
N TRP A 48 1.52 -20.42 10.18
CA TRP A 48 0.57 -21.48 10.49
C TRP A 48 -0.80 -21.24 9.83
N HIS A 49 -1.35 -20.03 9.94
CA HIS A 49 -2.62 -19.69 9.28
C HIS A 49 -2.52 -19.76 7.76
N LEU A 50 -1.40 -19.32 7.18
CA LEU A 50 -1.14 -19.46 5.75
C LEU A 50 -1.14 -20.93 5.33
N HIS A 51 -0.44 -21.80 6.06
CA HIS A 51 -0.42 -23.24 5.78
C HIS A 51 -1.83 -23.86 5.80
N VAL A 52 -2.65 -23.49 6.79
CA VAL A 52 -4.04 -23.95 6.87
C VAL A 52 -4.85 -23.48 5.66
N ARG A 53 -4.74 -22.20 5.28
CA ARG A 53 -5.43 -21.65 4.10
C ARG A 53 -5.00 -22.32 2.81
N GLU A 54 -3.70 -22.55 2.60
CA GLU A 54 -3.19 -23.25 1.41
C GLU A 54 -3.77 -24.66 1.27
N VAL A 55 -3.89 -25.39 2.39
CA VAL A 55 -4.47 -26.74 2.40
C VAL A 55 -5.98 -26.70 2.12
N LEU A 56 -6.70 -25.75 2.72
CA LEU A 56 -8.16 -25.67 2.58
C LEU A 56 -8.60 -25.11 1.22
N GLU A 57 -7.89 -24.12 0.68
CA GLU A 57 -8.20 -23.49 -0.59
C GLU A 57 -7.58 -24.22 -1.78
N GLY A 58 -6.70 -25.20 -1.54
CA GLY A 58 -6.00 -25.96 -2.57
C GLY A 58 -5.04 -25.10 -3.42
N GLY A 59 -4.76 -23.88 -2.99
CA GLY A 59 -3.84 -22.94 -3.63
C GLY A 59 -2.43 -23.11 -3.09
N ARG A 60 -1.44 -23.25 -3.97
CA ARG A 60 -0.01 -23.22 -3.61
C ARG A 60 0.68 -22.08 -4.35
N GLY A 61 1.52 -21.32 -3.65
CA GLY A 61 2.43 -20.33 -4.26
C GLY A 61 1.87 -18.93 -4.48
N GLY A 62 0.71 -18.59 -3.89
CA GLY A 62 0.11 -17.24 -3.97
C GLY A 62 0.64 -16.26 -2.90
N PHE A 63 1.13 -16.79 -1.78
CA PHE A 63 1.69 -16.01 -0.68
C PHE A 63 3.20 -16.28 -0.62
N SER A 64 4.03 -15.34 -1.05
CA SER A 64 5.46 -15.43 -0.77
C SER A 64 5.66 -15.30 0.74
N SER A 65 6.53 -16.13 1.32
CA SER A 65 6.96 -16.10 2.72
C SER A 65 7.67 -14.80 3.15
N GLY A 66 7.70 -13.79 2.28
CA GLY A 66 8.13 -12.43 2.59
C GLY A 66 6.92 -11.50 2.51
N GLY A 67 6.63 -10.83 3.63
CA GLY A 67 5.48 -9.95 3.89
C GLY A 67 4.87 -9.28 2.66
N GLY A 68 3.57 -9.50 2.49
CA GLY A 68 2.72 -8.80 1.53
C GLY A 68 2.60 -7.32 1.90
N GLY A 69 3.50 -6.51 1.36
CA GLY A 69 3.42 -5.06 1.35
C GLY A 69 4.01 -4.56 0.04
N CYS A 70 3.68 -3.32 -0.34
CA CYS A 70 4.39 -2.60 -1.39
C CYS A 70 5.89 -2.67 -1.06
N GLY A 71 6.64 -3.52 -1.76
CA GLY A 71 8.03 -3.89 -1.45
C GLY A 71 9.03 -2.77 -1.70
N CYS A 72 8.75 -1.57 -1.19
CA CYS A 72 9.66 -0.44 -1.14
C CYS A 72 10.75 -0.71 -0.10
N ARG A 73 11.73 -1.54 -0.49
CA ARG A 73 13.12 -1.24 -0.17
C ARG A 73 13.54 0.07 -0.82
#